data_AF-A0AAN8FHG6-F1
#
_entry.id   AF-A0AAN8FHG6-F1
#
_cell.length_a   1.000
_cell.length_b   1.000
_cell.length_c   1.000
_cell.angle_alpha   90.00
_cell.angle_beta   90.00
_cell.angle_gamma   90.00
#
_symmetry.space_group_name_H-M   'P 1'
#
loop_
_entity.id
_entity.type
_entity.pdbx_description
1 polymer ?
#
loop_
_entity_poly.entity_id
_entity_poly.type
_entity_poly.pdbx_seq_one_letter_code
_entity_poly.pdbx_strand_id
1 'polypeptide(L)'
;MASIRDAVGEALGTKSPDEIRNICLIAHVDHGKTCFADSLVSTNAIISARMAGKLRFLDNREDEQTRGITMKASGISLLYGPMLVNLMDSPGHIDFSSEVTSALLLSDIALLLVDVVEGVCSQTEVLLRQAVTHGQTVILVINKMDRLRVELKMDATEAYTHIVRLLEAVNSCVSQVIQGFMLEDNSTESIEEVEAALSFSPTKGNVIFSSAIHCYAFGVDDFAEVYAEKLKIPKPELCNALFGDFYVAGGKIKVS
;
A
#
# COMPACT_ATOMS: atom_id res chain seq x y z
N MET A 1 -4.65 25.53 20.25
CA MET A 1 -5.01 24.32 19.49
C MET A 1 -4.36 23.16 20.22
N ALA A 2 -5.10 22.11 20.57
CA ALA A 2 -4.50 20.90 21.16
C ALA A 2 -3.45 20.35 20.18
N SER A 3 -2.31 19.88 20.69
CA SER A 3 -1.31 19.23 19.84
C SER A 3 -1.93 17.98 19.23
N ILE A 4 -1.59 17.63 17.98
CA ILE A 4 -2.04 16.35 17.39
C ILE A 4 -1.64 15.17 18.29
N ARG A 5 -0.52 15.30 19.02
CA ARG A 5 -0.11 14.31 20.03
C ARG A 5 -1.13 14.16 21.17
N ASP A 6 -1.71 15.26 21.64
CA ASP A 6 -2.73 15.23 22.69
C ASP A 6 -4.02 14.60 22.16
N ALA A 7 -4.39 14.92 20.92
CA ALA A 7 -5.56 14.33 20.25
C ALA A 7 -5.41 12.82 20.02
N VAL A 8 -4.22 12.35 19.64
CA VAL A 8 -3.92 10.90 19.55
C VAL A 8 -3.99 10.26 20.93
N GLY A 9 -3.43 10.91 21.95
CA GLY A 9 -3.47 10.43 23.34
C GLY A 9 -4.90 10.28 23.88
N GLU A 10 -5.78 11.24 23.59
CA GLU A 10 -7.20 11.17 23.93
C GLU A 10 -7.90 10.05 23.14
N ALA A 11 -7.68 10.00 21.82
CA ALA A 11 -8.28 8.98 20.95
C ALA A 11 -7.94 7.54 21.37
N LEU A 12 -6.72 7.29 21.85
CA LEU A 12 -6.30 5.97 22.33
C LEU A 12 -7.16 5.44 23.50
N GLY A 13 -7.72 6.34 24.33
CA GLY A 13 -8.52 5.96 25.49
C GLY A 13 -10.04 5.95 25.26
N THR A 14 -10.51 6.57 24.18
CA THR A 14 -11.94 6.85 23.99
C THR A 14 -12.55 6.23 22.74
N LYS A 15 -11.73 5.76 21.79
CA LYS A 15 -12.21 5.26 20.50
C LYS A 15 -12.84 3.88 20.61
N SER A 16 -13.95 3.67 19.88
CA SER A 16 -14.56 2.35 19.78
C SER A 16 -13.73 1.44 18.86
N PRO A 17 -13.81 0.10 19.01
CA PRO A 17 -13.09 -0.83 18.13
C PRO A 17 -13.37 -0.61 16.64
N ASP A 18 -14.59 -0.21 16.28
CA ASP A 18 -14.99 0.04 14.89
C ASP A 18 -14.25 1.23 14.24
N GLU A 19 -13.72 2.16 15.05
CA GLU A 19 -12.96 3.33 14.61
C GLU A 19 -11.45 3.09 14.58
N ILE A 20 -10.99 1.90 14.98
CA ILE A 20 -9.57 1.54 15.03
C ILE A 20 -9.24 0.60 13.87
N ARG A 21 -8.13 0.86 13.18
CA ARG A 21 -7.58 -0.04 12.15
C ARG A 21 -6.12 -0.33 12.41
N ASN A 22 -5.76 -1.60 12.49
CA ASN A 22 -4.38 -2.03 12.63
C ASN A 22 -3.84 -2.41 11.25
N ILE A 23 -2.76 -1.76 10.84
CA ILE A 23 -2.19 -1.85 9.51
C ILE A 23 -0.72 -2.25 9.61
N CYS A 24 -0.32 -3.30 8.91
CA CYS A 24 1.07 -3.73 8.78
C CYS A 24 1.64 -3.35 7.41
N LEU A 25 2.85 -2.80 7.37
CA LEU A 25 3.61 -2.63 6.14
C LEU A 25 4.41 -3.90 5.85
N ILE A 26 4.21 -4.50 4.67
CA ILE A 26 4.98 -5.67 4.21
C ILE A 26 5.58 -5.39 2.83
N ALA A 27 6.82 -5.81 2.60
CA ALA A 27 7.51 -5.60 1.33
C ALA A 27 8.86 -6.32 1.31
N HIS A 28 9.44 -6.47 0.12
CA HIS A 28 10.85 -6.82 -0.03
C HIS A 28 11.78 -5.77 0.61
N VAL A 29 13.04 -6.16 0.86
CA VAL A 29 14.11 -5.24 1.29
C VAL A 29 14.20 -4.08 0.28
N ASP A 30 14.45 -2.88 0.78
CA ASP A 30 14.62 -1.66 -0.01
C ASP A 30 13.45 -1.19 -0.89
N HIS A 31 12.26 -1.82 -0.82
CA HIS A 31 11.03 -1.31 -1.45
C HIS A 31 10.46 -0.03 -0.79
N GLY A 32 11.13 0.49 0.25
CA GLY A 32 10.81 1.79 0.85
C GLY A 32 9.75 1.77 1.95
N LYS A 33 9.57 0.65 2.67
CA LYS A 33 8.66 0.53 3.83
C LYS A 33 8.81 1.63 4.86
N THR A 34 10.00 1.74 5.45
CA THR A 34 10.29 2.74 6.49
C THR A 34 10.14 4.17 5.98
N CYS A 35 10.47 4.41 4.72
CA CYS A 35 10.29 5.72 4.08
C CYS A 35 8.80 6.07 3.90
N PHE A 36 7.99 5.07 3.54
CA PHE A 36 6.55 5.20 3.44
C PHE A 36 5.91 5.41 4.82
N ALA A 37 6.35 4.67 5.84
CA ALA A 37 5.94 4.88 7.22
C ALA A 37 6.23 6.31 7.69
N ASP A 38 7.46 6.80 7.48
CA ASP A 38 7.84 8.18 7.78
C ASP A 38 6.96 9.21 7.06
N SER A 39 6.58 8.95 5.81
CA SER A 39 5.68 9.83 5.06
C SER A 39 4.33 9.95 5.75
N LEU A 40 3.76 8.84 6.24
CA LEU A 40 2.52 8.84 7.02
C LEU A 40 2.68 9.51 8.40
N VAL A 41 3.83 9.34 9.05
CA VAL A 41 4.14 10.05 10.31
C VAL A 41 4.19 11.56 10.09
N SER A 42 4.68 11.99 8.92
CA SER A 42 4.78 13.41 8.58
C SER A 42 3.42 14.08 8.34
N THR A 43 2.42 13.35 7.82
CA THR A 43 1.06 13.89 7.63
C THR A 43 0.36 14.20 8.95
N ASN A 44 0.74 13.52 10.02
CA ASN A 44 0.27 13.77 11.39
C ASN A 44 1.07 14.87 12.11
N ALA A 45 1.94 15.59 11.39
CA ALA A 45 2.83 16.63 11.91
C ALA A 45 3.71 16.18 13.09
N ILE A 46 3.98 14.88 13.20
CA ILE A 46 4.90 14.32 14.21
C ILE A 46 6.35 14.62 13.81
N ILE A 47 6.63 14.54 12.50
CA ILE A 47 7.89 14.96 11.87
C ILE A 47 7.59 15.94 10.72
N SER A 48 8.58 16.73 10.32
CA SER A 48 8.44 17.56 9.12
C SER A 48 8.55 16.70 7.85
N ALA A 49 7.77 17.04 6.81
CA ALA A 49 7.80 16.33 5.53
C ALA A 49 9.21 16.30 4.90
N ARG A 50 10.03 17.33 5.12
CA ARG A 50 11.42 17.36 4.65
C ARG A 50 12.33 16.29 5.28
N MET A 51 11.97 15.84 6.49
CA MET A 51 12.69 14.82 7.25
C MET A 51 12.14 13.42 7.01
N ALA A 52 10.95 13.29 6.42
CA ALA A 52 10.37 12.00 6.09
C ALA A 52 11.29 11.20 5.16
N GLY A 53 11.48 9.92 5.46
CA GLY A 53 12.32 9.00 4.70
C GLY A 53 13.82 9.12 4.98
N LYS A 54 14.26 10.23 5.60
CA LYS A 54 15.65 10.44 6.01
C LYS A 54 15.89 10.07 7.46
N LEU A 55 14.90 10.34 8.30
CA LEU A 55 15.01 10.16 9.74
C LEU A 55 14.78 8.70 10.14
N ARG A 56 13.92 7.97 9.39
CA ARG A 56 13.51 6.60 9.72
C ARG A 56 13.02 6.53 11.16
N PHE A 57 11.96 7.28 11.43
CA PHE A 57 11.47 7.60 12.78
C PHE A 57 11.17 6.36 13.62
N LEU A 58 10.80 5.25 12.99
CA LEU A 58 10.46 4.01 13.68
C LEU A 58 11.68 3.11 13.97
N ASP A 59 12.81 3.33 13.28
CA ASP A 59 14.09 2.66 13.51
C ASP A 59 14.81 3.32 14.70
N ASN A 60 14.33 3.11 15.93
CA ASN A 60 14.89 3.80 17.11
C ASN A 60 16.20 3.20 17.63
N ARG A 61 16.62 2.03 17.13
CA ARG A 61 17.84 1.36 17.60
C ARG A 61 19.07 1.83 16.83
N GLU A 62 20.19 1.96 17.55
CA GLU A 62 21.46 2.41 16.95
C GLU A 62 21.98 1.46 15.85
N ASP A 63 21.75 0.16 16.00
CA ASP A 63 22.14 -0.84 15.01
C ASP A 63 21.31 -0.77 13.72
N GLU A 64 20.01 -0.47 13.83
CA GLU A 64 19.12 -0.24 12.68
C GLU A 64 19.55 1.01 11.91
N GLN A 65 19.80 2.12 12.61
CA GLN A 65 20.26 3.38 12.03
C GLN A 65 21.62 3.22 11.34
N THR A 66 22.54 2.47 11.96
CA THR A 66 23.88 2.24 11.38
C THR A 66 23.82 1.36 10.12
N ARG A 67 22.96 0.34 10.12
CA ARG A 67 22.86 -0.62 9.00
C ARG A 67 21.91 -0.15 7.91
N GLY A 68 21.02 0.80 8.20
CA GLY A 68 20.00 1.25 7.27
C GLY A 68 18.96 0.18 6.97
N ILE A 69 18.68 -0.73 7.91
CA ILE A 69 17.64 -1.76 7.79
C ILE A 69 16.82 -1.84 9.09
N THR A 70 15.52 -2.06 8.94
CA THR A 70 14.61 -2.36 10.07
C THR A 70 14.83 -3.80 10.53
N MET A 71 15.10 -3.98 11.82
CA MET A 71 15.38 -5.28 12.45
C MET A 71 14.29 -5.68 13.46
N LYS A 72 13.54 -4.71 14.00
CA LYS A 72 12.41 -4.93 14.92
C LYS A 72 11.14 -4.29 14.39
N ALA A 73 10.01 -4.95 14.62
CA ALA A 73 8.72 -4.36 14.35
C ALA A 73 8.45 -3.21 15.32
N SER A 74 8.09 -2.04 14.80
CA SER A 74 7.78 -0.83 15.56
C SER A 74 6.40 -0.32 15.18
N GLY A 75 5.62 0.13 16.17
CA GLY A 75 4.26 0.63 15.97
C GLY A 75 4.14 2.13 16.23
N ILE A 76 3.25 2.79 15.49
CA ILE A 76 2.83 4.17 15.74
C ILE A 76 1.34 4.36 15.50
N SER A 77 0.67 5.12 16.36
CA SER A 77 -0.73 5.48 16.19
C SER A 77 -0.84 6.84 15.50
N LEU A 78 -1.66 6.88 14.44
CA LEU A 78 -1.91 8.03 13.59
C LEU A 78 -3.41 8.33 13.58
N LEU A 79 -3.77 9.61 13.52
CA LEU A 79 -5.17 10.04 13.43
C LEU A 79 -5.51 10.40 11.99
N TYR A 80 -6.59 9.82 11.46
CA TYR A 80 -7.12 10.16 10.14
C TYR A 80 -8.62 10.43 10.24
N GLY A 81 -8.99 11.72 10.25
CA GLY A 81 -10.38 12.11 10.50
C GLY A 81 -10.87 11.56 11.85
N PRO A 82 -11.98 10.78 11.88
CA PRO A 82 -12.42 10.12 13.10
C PRO A 82 -11.71 8.79 13.38
N MET A 83 -10.90 8.26 12.47
CA MET A 83 -10.29 6.94 12.63
C MET A 83 -8.93 7.01 13.31
N LEU A 84 -8.64 6.03 14.16
CA LEU A 84 -7.33 5.78 14.72
C LEU A 84 -6.66 4.65 13.93
N VAL A 85 -5.52 4.94 13.32
CA VAL A 85 -4.76 3.99 12.52
C VAL A 85 -3.50 3.61 13.28
N ASN A 86 -3.39 2.34 13.67
CA ASN A 86 -2.17 1.80 14.26
C ASN A 86 -1.32 1.21 13.12
N LEU A 87 -0.23 1.89 12.80
CA LEU A 87 0.71 1.49 11.77
C LEU A 87 1.85 0.69 12.38
N MET A 88 2.05 -0.53 11.88
CA MET A 88 3.16 -1.42 12.24
C MET A 88 4.16 -1.45 11.08
N ASP A 89 5.37 -0.94 11.31
CA ASP A 89 6.47 -1.07 10.36
C ASP A 89 7.20 -2.38 10.63
N SER A 90 7.21 -3.28 9.64
CA SER A 90 7.78 -4.61 9.78
C SER A 90 9.12 -4.74 9.03
N PRO A 91 10.05 -5.56 9.54
CA PRO A 91 11.33 -5.80 8.87
C PRO A 91 11.17 -6.31 7.43
N GLY A 92 12.06 -5.88 6.54
CA GLY A 92 12.09 -6.39 5.16
C GLY A 92 12.95 -7.63 4.94
N HIS A 93 13.85 -7.93 5.88
CA HIS A 93 14.86 -8.95 5.67
C HIS A 93 14.36 -10.34 6.09
N ILE A 94 14.72 -11.37 5.32
CA ILE A 94 14.24 -12.75 5.54
C ILE A 94 14.62 -13.33 6.92
N ASP A 95 15.79 -12.94 7.43
CA ASP A 95 16.27 -13.30 8.76
C ASP A 95 15.34 -12.84 9.90
N PHE A 96 14.47 -11.87 9.64
CA PHE A 96 13.51 -11.33 10.61
C PHE A 96 12.06 -11.71 10.27
N SER A 97 11.85 -12.77 9.50
CA SER A 97 10.51 -13.27 9.12
C SER A 97 9.58 -13.51 10.31
N SER A 98 10.11 -13.92 11.46
CA SER A 98 9.31 -14.11 12.68
C SER A 98 8.71 -12.80 13.22
N GLU A 99 9.43 -11.67 13.09
CA GLU A 99 8.92 -10.34 13.44
C GLU A 99 7.82 -9.90 12.46
N VAL A 100 7.99 -10.20 11.17
CA VAL A 100 6.99 -9.88 10.14
C VAL A 100 5.69 -10.64 10.37
N THR A 101 5.77 -11.94 10.66
CA THR A 101 4.59 -12.74 11.02
C THR A 101 3.91 -12.19 12.27
N SER A 102 4.69 -11.80 13.28
CA SER A 102 4.13 -11.22 14.52
C SER A 102 3.40 -9.91 14.25
N ALA A 103 3.96 -9.03 13.41
CA ALA A 103 3.32 -7.78 13.02
C ALA A 103 2.04 -8.00 12.19
N LEU A 104 2.04 -8.99 11.29
CA LEU A 104 0.87 -9.39 10.51
C LEU A 104 -0.26 -9.92 11.40
N LEU A 105 0.05 -10.76 12.39
CA LEU A 105 -0.95 -11.31 13.33
C LEU A 105 -1.58 -10.25 14.23
N LEU A 106 -0.90 -9.12 14.43
CA LEU A 106 -1.43 -7.97 15.18
C LEU A 106 -2.23 -7.00 14.30
N SER A 107 -2.32 -7.24 13.00
CA SER A 107 -2.89 -6.30 12.03
C SER A 107 -4.07 -6.90 11.28
N ASP A 108 -5.07 -6.06 11.01
CA ASP A 108 -6.26 -6.43 10.24
C ASP A 108 -6.00 -6.28 8.72
N ILE A 109 -5.13 -5.33 8.38
CA ILE A 109 -4.82 -4.92 7.00
C ILE A 109 -3.32 -5.03 6.77
N ALA A 110 -2.92 -5.58 5.62
CA ALA A 110 -1.54 -5.60 5.17
C ALA A 110 -1.36 -4.69 3.94
N LEU A 111 -0.51 -3.66 4.05
CA LEU A 111 -0.10 -2.86 2.90
C LEU A 111 1.12 -3.51 2.27
N LEU A 112 0.93 -4.07 1.08
CA LEU A 112 2.00 -4.67 0.30
C LEU A 112 2.69 -3.63 -0.57
N LEU A 113 3.92 -3.25 -0.23
CA LEU A 113 4.69 -2.31 -1.03
C LEU A 113 5.51 -3.03 -2.11
N VAL A 114 5.35 -2.59 -3.35
CA VAL A 114 6.08 -3.08 -4.51
C VAL A 114 6.77 -1.92 -5.19
N ASP A 115 8.09 -1.99 -5.37
CA ASP A 115 8.84 -0.99 -6.14
C ASP A 115 8.41 -1.07 -7.60
N VAL A 116 8.06 0.06 -8.19
CA VAL A 116 7.60 0.12 -9.58
C VAL A 116 8.67 -0.33 -10.58
N VAL A 117 9.96 -0.20 -10.25
CA VAL A 117 11.09 -0.58 -11.13
C VAL A 117 11.51 -2.02 -10.90
N GLU A 118 11.67 -2.44 -9.64
CA GLU A 118 12.13 -3.81 -9.31
C GLU A 118 11.00 -4.84 -9.47
N GLY A 119 9.76 -4.43 -9.20
CA GLY A 119 8.57 -5.24 -9.34
C GLY A 119 8.46 -6.33 -8.27
N VAL A 120 7.90 -7.48 -8.67
CA VAL A 120 7.64 -8.61 -7.76
C VAL A 120 8.93 -9.38 -7.50
N CYS A 121 9.42 -9.34 -6.26
CA CYS A 121 10.58 -10.12 -5.81
C CYS A 121 10.17 -11.41 -5.09
N SER A 122 11.13 -12.31 -4.84
CA SER A 122 10.91 -13.62 -4.19
C SER A 122 10.23 -13.52 -2.81
N GLN A 123 10.49 -12.47 -2.04
CA GLN A 123 9.85 -12.26 -0.74
C GLN A 123 8.38 -11.86 -0.86
N THR A 124 7.97 -11.27 -1.99
CA THR A 124 6.59 -10.83 -2.21
C THR A 124 5.61 -12.00 -2.11
N GLU A 125 5.95 -13.13 -2.72
CA GLU A 125 5.13 -14.35 -2.67
C GLU A 125 4.99 -14.87 -1.24
N VAL A 126 6.10 -14.92 -0.49
CA VAL A 126 6.10 -15.42 0.90
C VAL A 126 5.23 -14.52 1.78
N LEU A 127 5.37 -13.20 1.64
CA LEU A 127 4.60 -12.23 2.42
C LEU A 127 3.11 -12.25 2.05
N LEU A 128 2.79 -12.36 0.76
CA LEU A 128 1.42 -12.53 0.28
C LEU A 128 0.79 -13.81 0.82
N ARG A 129 1.52 -14.93 0.78
CA ARG A 129 1.06 -16.21 1.33
C ARG A 129 0.74 -16.08 2.81
N GLN A 130 1.63 -15.48 3.59
CA GLN A 130 1.38 -15.25 5.03
C GLN A 130 0.15 -14.39 5.27
N ALA A 131 -0.03 -13.30 4.51
CA ALA A 131 -1.19 -12.41 4.66
C ALA A 131 -2.51 -13.08 4.21
N VAL A 132 -2.49 -13.93 3.18
CA VAL A 132 -3.70 -14.65 2.75
C VAL A 132 -4.05 -15.75 3.75
N THR A 133 -3.07 -16.54 4.20
CA THR A 133 -3.28 -17.63 5.17
C THR A 133 -3.82 -17.14 6.50
N HIS A 134 -3.43 -15.94 6.93
CA HIS A 134 -3.91 -15.33 8.17
C HIS A 134 -5.16 -14.45 7.97
N GLY A 135 -5.72 -14.39 6.76
CA GLY A 135 -6.98 -13.73 6.46
C GLY A 135 -6.93 -12.20 6.46
N GLN A 136 -5.75 -11.59 6.32
CA GLN A 136 -5.63 -10.13 6.25
C GLN A 136 -6.18 -9.59 4.93
N THR A 137 -6.80 -8.42 5.01
CA THR A 137 -7.11 -7.65 3.80
C THR A 137 -5.82 -7.04 3.26
N VAL A 138 -5.42 -7.41 2.05
CA VAL A 138 -4.20 -6.89 1.42
C VAL A 138 -4.53 -5.72 0.50
N ILE A 139 -3.79 -4.61 0.62
CA ILE A 139 -3.85 -3.46 -0.28
C ILE A 139 -2.48 -3.30 -0.94
N LEU A 140 -2.45 -3.23 -2.26
CA LEU A 140 -1.21 -3.07 -3.01
C LEU A 140 -0.81 -1.59 -3.04
N VAL A 141 0.43 -1.30 -2.72
CA VAL A 141 1.05 0.02 -2.82
C VAL A 141 2.21 -0.07 -3.82
N ILE A 142 2.01 0.47 -5.01
CA ILE A 142 3.08 0.63 -6.00
C ILE A 142 3.87 1.88 -5.62
N ASN A 143 5.09 1.67 -5.13
CA ASN A 143 5.94 2.72 -4.58
C ASN A 143 7.07 3.10 -5.56
N LYS A 144 7.72 4.23 -5.27
CA LYS A 144 8.82 4.82 -6.07
C LYS A 144 8.41 5.21 -7.49
N MET A 145 7.17 5.65 -7.66
CA MET A 145 6.62 6.13 -8.93
C MET A 145 7.46 7.23 -9.60
N ASP A 146 8.20 8.00 -8.81
CA ASP A 146 9.16 9.02 -9.27
C ASP A 146 10.27 8.45 -10.17
N ARG A 147 10.70 7.20 -9.94
CA ARG A 147 11.75 6.55 -10.71
C ARG A 147 11.37 6.32 -12.17
N LEU A 148 10.08 6.15 -12.48
CA LEU A 148 9.61 6.00 -13.87
C LEU A 148 10.01 7.20 -14.73
N ARG A 149 9.88 8.42 -14.17
CA ARG A 149 10.20 9.65 -14.88
C ARG A 149 11.66 10.06 -14.72
N VAL A 150 12.22 9.92 -13.52
CA VAL A 150 13.57 10.42 -13.21
C VAL A 150 14.66 9.46 -13.72
N GLU A 151 14.50 8.16 -13.49
CA GLU A 151 15.50 7.14 -13.86
C GLU A 151 15.22 6.55 -15.24
N LEU A 152 14.01 6.02 -15.45
CA LEU A 152 13.65 5.33 -16.70
C LEU A 152 13.29 6.31 -17.84
N LYS A 153 13.02 7.58 -17.51
CA LYS A 153 12.67 8.66 -18.45
C LYS A 153 11.50 8.31 -19.38
N MET A 154 10.59 7.47 -18.91
CA MET A 154 9.41 7.05 -19.64
C MET A 154 8.48 8.24 -19.91
N ASP A 155 7.74 8.14 -21.01
CA ASP A 155 6.54 8.96 -21.22
C ASP A 155 5.34 8.41 -20.44
N ALA A 156 4.20 9.12 -20.49
CA ALA A 156 3.01 8.72 -19.74
C ALA A 156 2.41 7.37 -20.23
N THR A 157 2.50 7.09 -21.53
CA THR A 157 1.94 5.89 -22.15
C THR A 157 2.80 4.66 -21.85
N GLU A 158 4.12 4.82 -21.93
CA GLU A 158 5.10 3.81 -21.53
C GLU A 158 4.99 3.51 -20.04
N ALA A 159 4.88 4.54 -19.19
CA ALA A 159 4.70 4.38 -17.76
C ALA A 159 3.40 3.65 -17.43
N TYR A 160 2.29 3.98 -18.10
CA TYR A 160 1.02 3.25 -17.95
C TYR A 160 1.16 1.78 -18.33
N THR A 161 1.75 1.49 -19.50
CA THR A 161 1.99 0.12 -19.97
C THR A 161 2.87 -0.67 -18.99
N HIS A 162 3.88 -0.02 -18.42
CA HIS A 162 4.76 -0.60 -17.41
C HIS A 162 4.01 -0.95 -16.12
N ILE A 163 3.16 -0.05 -15.63
CA ILE A 163 2.33 -0.26 -14.44
C ILE A 163 1.32 -1.40 -14.66
N VAL A 164 0.69 -1.47 -15.84
CA VAL A 164 -0.24 -2.56 -16.18
C VAL A 164 0.48 -3.92 -16.12
N ARG A 165 1.66 -4.03 -16.74
CA ARG A 165 2.49 -5.25 -16.69
C ARG A 165 2.89 -5.62 -15.26
N LEU A 166 3.20 -4.63 -14.43
CA LEU A 166 3.51 -4.86 -13.02
C LEU A 166 2.30 -5.41 -12.27
N LEU A 167 1.11 -4.84 -12.48
CA LEU A 167 -0.14 -5.35 -11.88
C LEU A 167 -0.45 -6.78 -12.31
N GLU A 168 -0.26 -7.10 -13.59
CA GLU A 168 -0.40 -8.47 -14.10
C GLU A 168 0.58 -9.43 -13.40
N ALA A 169 1.83 -9.02 -13.20
CA ALA A 169 2.83 -9.82 -12.49
C ALA A 169 2.45 -10.04 -11.01
N VAL A 170 1.95 -9.01 -10.32
CA VAL A 170 1.48 -9.14 -8.92
C VAL A 170 0.27 -10.07 -8.85
N ASN A 171 -0.72 -9.90 -9.73
CA ASN A 171 -1.92 -10.75 -9.76
C ASN A 171 -1.59 -12.21 -10.09
N SER A 172 -0.63 -12.46 -10.98
CA SER A 172 -0.12 -13.81 -11.25
C SER A 172 0.48 -14.45 -9.98
N CYS A 173 1.22 -13.68 -9.19
CA CYS A 173 1.73 -14.14 -7.89
C CYS A 173 0.59 -14.45 -6.90
N VAL A 174 -0.44 -13.60 -6.83
CA VAL A 174 -1.63 -13.86 -5.99
C VAL A 174 -2.34 -15.14 -6.41
N SER A 175 -2.56 -15.36 -7.70
CA SER A 175 -3.15 -16.62 -8.21
C SER A 175 -2.35 -17.85 -7.81
N GLN A 176 -1.01 -17.80 -7.89
CA GLN A 176 -0.14 -18.90 -7.45
C GLN A 176 -0.26 -19.17 -5.94
N VAL A 177 -0.35 -18.12 -5.13
CA VAL A 177 -0.53 -18.23 -3.68
C VAL A 177 -1.89 -18.84 -3.35
N ILE A 178 -2.97 -18.38 -3.98
CA ILE A 178 -4.34 -18.88 -3.74
C ILE A 178 -4.44 -20.36 -4.14
N GLN A 179 -3.92 -20.72 -5.31
CA GLN A 179 -3.91 -22.12 -5.77
C GLN A 179 -3.14 -23.02 -4.79
N GLY A 180 -1.98 -22.57 -4.32
CA GLY A 180 -1.22 -23.30 -3.30
C GLY A 180 -1.98 -23.46 -1.99
N PHE A 181 -2.61 -22.39 -1.51
CA PHE A 181 -3.39 -22.39 -0.27
C PHE A 181 -4.62 -23.32 -0.35
N MET A 182 -5.39 -23.26 -1.44
CA MET A 182 -6.58 -24.11 -1.61
C MET A 182 -6.26 -25.61 -1.70
N LEU A 183 -5.10 -25.95 -2.28
CA LEU A 183 -4.61 -27.33 -2.32
C LEU A 183 -4.25 -27.84 -0.92
N GLU A 184 -3.75 -26.98 -0.04
CA GLU A 184 -3.39 -27.32 1.34
C GLU A 184 -4.65 -27.46 2.23
N ASP A 185 -5.65 -26.59 2.05
CA ASP A 185 -6.85 -26.52 2.89
C ASP A 185 -7.99 -27.47 2.47
N ASN A 186 -7.85 -28.22 1.36
CA ASN A 186 -8.92 -29.07 0.78
C ASN A 186 -10.27 -28.33 0.60
N SER A 187 -10.22 -27.01 0.37
CA SER A 187 -11.40 -26.18 0.20
C SER A 187 -12.10 -26.47 -1.14
N THR A 188 -13.43 -26.56 -1.13
CA THR A 188 -14.25 -26.69 -2.36
C THR A 188 -14.75 -25.34 -2.90
N GLU A 189 -14.29 -24.23 -2.33
CA GLU A 189 -14.60 -22.90 -2.86
C GLU A 189 -14.08 -22.76 -4.29
N SER A 190 -14.77 -21.97 -5.10
CA SER A 190 -14.32 -21.75 -6.46
C SER A 190 -13.08 -20.86 -6.44
N ILE A 191 -11.98 -21.36 -7.03
CA ILE A 191 -10.72 -20.61 -7.17
C ILE A 191 -11.00 -19.24 -7.82
N GLU A 192 -11.89 -19.21 -8.80
CA GLU A 192 -12.26 -18.01 -9.55
C GLU A 192 -12.88 -16.91 -8.66
N GLU A 193 -13.76 -17.26 -7.71
CA GLU A 193 -14.37 -16.27 -6.80
C GLU A 193 -13.34 -15.70 -5.82
N VAL A 194 -12.44 -16.54 -5.30
CA VAL A 194 -11.39 -16.11 -4.37
C VAL A 194 -10.34 -15.27 -5.08
N GLU A 195 -9.94 -15.64 -6.30
CA GLU A 195 -9.08 -14.82 -7.15
C GLU A 195 -9.73 -13.48 -7.50
N ALA A 196 -11.03 -13.46 -7.82
CA ALA A 196 -11.74 -12.22 -8.07
C ALA A 196 -11.80 -11.31 -6.83
N ALA A 197 -11.91 -11.88 -5.63
CA ALA A 197 -11.92 -11.12 -4.39
C ALA A 197 -10.54 -10.54 -4.04
N LEU A 198 -9.48 -11.33 -4.20
CA LEU A 198 -8.12 -10.96 -3.78
C LEU A 198 -7.28 -10.26 -4.86
N SER A 199 -7.71 -10.28 -6.12
CA SER A 199 -7.01 -9.63 -7.23
C SER A 199 -6.97 -8.11 -7.09
N PHE A 200 -5.79 -7.55 -7.37
CA PHE A 200 -5.52 -6.13 -7.37
C PHE A 200 -5.99 -5.46 -8.66
N SER A 201 -6.82 -4.44 -8.51
CA SER A 201 -7.26 -3.58 -9.60
C SER A 201 -7.44 -2.16 -9.09
N PRO A 202 -6.82 -1.15 -9.72
CA PRO A 202 -6.99 0.25 -9.31
C PRO A 202 -8.46 0.70 -9.28
N THR A 203 -9.31 0.13 -10.14
CA THR A 203 -10.76 0.42 -10.17
C THR A 203 -11.52 -0.09 -8.93
N LYS A 204 -11.00 -1.12 -8.24
CA LYS A 204 -11.56 -1.63 -6.97
C LYS A 204 -11.15 -0.79 -5.75
N GLY A 205 -10.20 0.14 -5.93
CA GLY A 205 -9.64 0.93 -4.83
C GLY A 205 -8.65 0.16 -3.94
N ASN A 206 -8.20 -1.03 -4.35
CA ASN A 206 -7.21 -1.83 -3.61
C ASN A 206 -5.76 -1.66 -4.13
N VAL A 207 -5.52 -0.67 -4.97
CA VAL A 207 -4.19 -0.29 -5.48
C VAL A 207 -3.95 1.19 -5.25
N ILE A 208 -2.81 1.51 -4.65
CA ILE A 208 -2.35 2.87 -4.37
C ILE A 208 -1.03 3.09 -5.11
N PHE A 209 -0.88 4.24 -5.75
CA PHE A 209 0.37 4.67 -6.36
C PHE A 209 1.05 5.70 -5.47
N SER A 210 2.34 5.54 -5.21
CA SER A 210 3.03 6.39 -4.24
C SER A 210 4.48 6.68 -4.60
N SER A 211 4.97 7.79 -4.05
CA SER A 211 6.39 8.06 -3.88
C SER A 211 6.61 8.53 -2.45
N ALA A 212 7.17 7.64 -1.64
CA ALA A 212 7.49 7.95 -0.25
C ALA A 212 8.50 9.11 -0.14
N ILE A 213 9.50 9.18 -1.03
CA ILE A 213 10.52 10.23 -1.01
C ILE A 213 9.93 11.63 -1.24
N HIS A 214 8.88 11.72 -2.06
CA HIS A 214 8.17 12.96 -2.34
C HIS A 214 6.89 13.13 -1.51
N CYS A 215 6.64 12.23 -0.56
CA CYS A 215 5.49 12.25 0.35
C CYS A 215 4.14 12.41 -0.36
N TYR A 216 3.93 11.70 -1.47
CA TYR A 216 2.62 11.61 -2.10
C TYR A 216 2.18 10.16 -2.29
N ALA A 217 0.88 9.95 -2.20
CA ALA A 217 0.20 8.72 -2.58
C ALA A 217 -1.17 9.09 -3.13
N PHE A 218 -1.68 8.33 -4.08
CA PHE A 218 -3.00 8.53 -4.67
C PHE A 218 -3.60 7.21 -5.18
N GLY A 219 -4.93 7.15 -5.15
CA GLY A 219 -5.74 6.17 -5.85
C GLY A 219 -6.31 6.72 -7.15
N VAL A 220 -7.07 5.88 -7.85
CA VAL A 220 -7.83 6.32 -9.02
C VAL A 220 -9.02 7.20 -8.62
N ASP A 221 -9.56 6.98 -7.43
CA ASP A 221 -10.68 7.71 -6.86
C ASP A 221 -10.35 9.20 -6.59
N ASP A 222 -9.13 9.51 -6.17
CA ASP A 222 -8.63 10.87 -5.98
C ASP A 222 -8.73 11.67 -7.30
N PHE A 223 -8.27 11.06 -8.40
CA PHE A 223 -8.36 11.68 -9.72
C PHE A 223 -9.79 11.72 -10.25
N ALA A 224 -10.59 10.68 -9.99
CA ALA A 224 -12.00 10.66 -10.37
C ALA A 224 -12.75 11.84 -9.75
N GLU A 225 -12.44 12.21 -8.52
CA GLU A 225 -13.01 13.38 -7.84
C GLU A 225 -12.62 14.68 -8.53
N VAL A 226 -11.33 14.86 -8.82
CA VAL A 226 -10.81 16.06 -9.50
C VAL A 226 -11.39 16.22 -10.92
N TYR A 227 -11.57 15.12 -11.65
CA TYR A 227 -12.04 15.15 -13.03
C TYR A 227 -13.57 15.12 -13.16
N ALA A 228 -14.31 14.62 -12.17
CA ALA A 228 -15.77 14.57 -12.21
C ALA A 228 -16.36 15.97 -12.42
N GLU A 229 -15.88 16.96 -11.67
CA GLU A 229 -16.34 18.35 -11.81
C GLU A 229 -15.95 18.96 -13.16
N LYS A 230 -14.73 18.70 -13.61
CA LYS A 230 -14.17 19.30 -14.84
C LYS A 230 -14.82 18.74 -16.11
N LEU A 231 -15.03 17.43 -16.14
CA LEU A 231 -15.57 16.72 -17.30
C LEU A 231 -17.09 16.60 -17.27
N LYS A 232 -17.72 16.92 -16.13
CA LYS A 232 -19.16 16.73 -15.87
C LYS A 232 -19.61 15.27 -16.06
N ILE A 233 -18.74 14.34 -15.68
CA ILE A 233 -18.99 12.89 -15.71
C ILE A 233 -19.04 12.40 -14.26
N PRO A 234 -19.99 11.54 -13.88
CA PRO A 234 -20.07 11.02 -12.52
C PRO A 234 -18.78 10.33 -12.05
N LYS A 235 -18.38 10.56 -10.80
CA LYS A 235 -17.18 9.92 -10.18
C LYS A 235 -17.16 8.40 -10.37
N PRO A 236 -18.25 7.63 -10.15
CA PRO A 236 -18.23 6.18 -10.33
C PRO A 236 -17.91 5.73 -11.77
N GLU A 237 -18.42 6.46 -12.77
CA GLU A 237 -18.12 6.18 -14.18
C GLU A 237 -16.66 6.46 -14.50
N LEU A 238 -16.11 7.55 -13.95
CA LEU A 238 -14.70 7.89 -14.10
C LEU A 238 -13.77 6.90 -13.39
N CYS A 239 -14.10 6.43 -12.18
CA CYS A 239 -13.29 5.45 -11.48
C CYS A 239 -13.05 4.18 -12.32
N ASN A 240 -14.08 3.73 -13.04
CA ASN A 240 -13.98 2.56 -13.92
C ASN A 240 -13.24 2.84 -15.23
N ALA A 241 -13.13 4.10 -15.64
CA ALA A 241 -12.57 4.49 -16.93
C ALA A 241 -11.16 5.09 -16.85
N LEU A 242 -10.74 5.57 -15.68
CA LEU A 242 -9.43 6.21 -15.47
C LEU A 242 -8.27 5.23 -15.48
N PHE A 243 -8.56 3.93 -15.35
CA PHE A 243 -7.57 2.87 -15.45
C PHE A 243 -8.05 1.82 -16.45
N GLY A 244 -7.64 1.96 -17.71
CA GLY A 244 -8.06 1.11 -18.82
C GLY A 244 -7.94 1.83 -20.16
N ASP A 245 -8.34 1.15 -21.24
CA ASP A 245 -8.28 1.68 -22.60
C ASP A 245 -9.52 2.52 -22.93
N PHE A 246 -9.61 3.69 -22.29
CA PHE A 246 -10.71 4.64 -22.47
C PHE A 246 -10.21 6.02 -22.91
N TYR A 247 -11.06 6.73 -23.64
CA TYR A 247 -10.86 8.14 -23.97
C TYR A 247 -12.15 8.94 -23.80
N VAL A 248 -12.02 10.24 -23.58
CA VAL A 248 -13.16 11.15 -23.43
C VAL A 248 -13.36 11.92 -24.73
N ALA A 249 -14.54 11.77 -25.34
CA ALA A 249 -14.91 12.51 -26.55
C ALA A 249 -16.36 13.01 -26.47
N GLY A 250 -16.55 14.33 -26.59
CA GLY A 250 -17.86 14.96 -26.53
C GLY A 250 -18.55 14.83 -25.16
N GLY A 251 -17.76 14.85 -24.07
CA GLY A 251 -18.28 14.72 -22.70
C GLY A 251 -18.76 13.31 -22.33
N LYS A 252 -18.36 12.29 -23.11
CA LYS A 252 -18.66 10.88 -22.85
C LYS A 252 -17.40 10.06 -22.85
N ILE A 253 -17.36 9.05 -21.98
CA ILE A 253 -16.34 8.01 -21.98
C ILE A 253 -16.61 7.07 -23.16
N LYS A 254 -15.56 6.75 -23.92
CA LYS A 254 -15.58 5.77 -25.00
C LYS A 254 -14.41 4.82 -24.82
N VAL A 255 -14.58 3.59 -25.28
CA VAL A 255 -13.49 2.60 -25.36
C VAL A 255 -12.61 2.94 -26.55
N SER A 256 -11.29 2.90 -26.35
CA SER A 256 -10.27 3.20 -27.37
C SER A 256 -10.29 2.24 -28.56
#